data_AF-A0A2D0N208-F1
#
_entry.id   AF-A0A2D0N208-F1
#
_cell.length_a   1.000
_cell.length_b   1.000
_cell.length_c   1.000
_cell.angle_alpha   90.00
_cell.angle_beta   90.00
_cell.angle_gamma   90.00
#
_symmetry.space_group_name_H-M   'P 1'
#
loop_
_entity.id
_entity.type
_entity.pdbx_description
1 polymer ?
#
loop_
_entity_poly.entity_id
_entity_poly.type
_entity_poly.pdbx_seq_one_letter_code
_entity_poly.pdbx_strand_id
1 'polypeptide(L)'
;MYVLGIGLNSDGFSSYVEGVWGVYAMMFFVLIHLTCAKLIGQEKPSFGLFLYLFGLMGACGGVFATAYRVVIGSLDKSGLPAETMARYMTERETHWEMLVMAPATLALPLSSILIGIGLIRLRSVPVKPYIGPVLILAGIAFLLAQGTETDWGLHYFYPLAGLCWVLAYGSLGAYYLETLRSGNVQL
;
A
#
# COMPACT_ATOMS: atom_id res chain seq x y z
N MET A 1 -26.28 -2.23 -2.03
CA MET A 1 -26.36 -2.93 -3.34
C MET A 1 -24.94 -3.34 -3.67
N TYR A 2 -24.56 -4.58 -3.36
CA TYR A 2 -23.16 -5.03 -3.46
C TYR A 2 -22.78 -5.17 -4.93
N VAL A 3 -21.79 -4.41 -5.38
CA VAL A 3 -21.23 -4.53 -6.72
C VAL A 3 -20.72 -5.96 -6.88
N LEU A 4 -21.20 -6.67 -7.91
CA LEU A 4 -20.70 -7.98 -8.33
C LEU A 4 -19.21 -7.87 -8.71
N GLY A 5 -18.34 -7.90 -7.72
CA GLY A 5 -16.90 -8.01 -7.87
C GLY A 5 -16.51 -9.44 -8.21
N ILE A 6 -15.59 -9.60 -9.17
CA ILE A 6 -15.02 -10.91 -9.48
C ILE A 6 -14.29 -11.42 -8.24
N GLY A 7 -14.71 -12.59 -7.74
CA GLY A 7 -14.06 -13.27 -6.62
C GLY A 7 -14.29 -12.62 -5.25
N LEU A 8 -15.44 -11.99 -5.01
CA LEU A 8 -15.89 -11.59 -3.67
C LEU A 8 -15.85 -12.76 -2.68
N ASN A 9 -15.39 -12.48 -1.47
CA ASN A 9 -15.39 -13.39 -0.33
C ASN A 9 -16.75 -13.36 0.39
N SER A 10 -16.98 -14.32 1.28
CA SER A 10 -18.24 -14.46 2.04
C SER A 10 -18.53 -13.29 2.98
N ASP A 11 -17.52 -12.46 3.29
CA ASP A 11 -17.68 -11.25 4.10
C ASP A 11 -18.39 -10.11 3.34
N GLY A 12 -18.54 -10.21 2.02
CA GLY A 12 -19.23 -9.22 1.19
C GLY A 12 -18.48 -7.89 1.00
N PHE A 13 -17.29 -7.76 1.58
CA PHE A 13 -16.48 -6.53 1.57
C PHE A 13 -15.07 -6.74 1.01
N SER A 14 -14.57 -7.98 0.93
CA SER A 14 -13.24 -8.29 0.38
C SER A 14 -13.31 -9.20 -0.84
N SER A 15 -12.28 -9.14 -1.69
CA SER A 15 -12.14 -10.00 -2.87
C SER A 15 -10.87 -10.84 -2.80
N TYR A 16 -11.00 -12.15 -3.07
CA TYR A 16 -9.89 -13.07 -3.25
C TYR A 16 -8.93 -12.58 -4.36
N VAL A 17 -9.49 -12.14 -5.48
CA VAL A 17 -8.72 -11.67 -6.63
C VAL A 17 -7.93 -10.41 -6.25
N GLU A 18 -8.60 -9.46 -5.61
CA GLU A 18 -7.94 -8.26 -5.08
C GLU A 18 -6.88 -8.60 -4.02
N GLY A 19 -7.09 -9.63 -3.21
CA GLY A 19 -6.10 -10.16 -2.27
C GLY A 19 -4.83 -10.62 -2.97
N VAL A 20 -4.95 -11.44 -4.02
CA VAL A 20 -3.80 -11.93 -4.80
C VAL A 20 -3.03 -10.77 -5.45
N TRP A 21 -3.73 -9.89 -6.16
CA TRP A 21 -3.11 -8.71 -6.77
C TRP A 21 -2.49 -7.78 -5.74
N GLY A 22 -3.14 -7.63 -4.58
CA GLY A 22 -2.66 -6.85 -3.45
C GLY A 22 -1.34 -7.37 -2.90
N VAL A 23 -1.20 -8.68 -2.72
CA VAL A 23 0.07 -9.29 -2.26
C VAL A 23 1.20 -8.95 -3.23
N TYR A 24 1.00 -9.16 -4.53
CA TYR A 24 2.01 -8.81 -5.54
C TYR A 24 2.33 -7.31 -5.54
N ALA A 25 1.30 -6.44 -5.49
CA ALA A 25 1.48 -5.01 -5.44
C ALA A 25 2.31 -4.56 -4.23
N MET A 26 2.08 -5.18 -3.06
CA MET A 26 2.84 -4.89 -1.83
C MET A 26 4.29 -5.36 -1.92
N MET A 27 4.56 -6.50 -2.57
CA MET A 27 5.95 -6.93 -2.83
C MET A 27 6.68 -5.95 -3.75
N PHE A 28 6.04 -5.47 -4.81
CA PHE A 28 6.63 -4.43 -5.67
C PHE A 28 6.77 -3.09 -4.96
N PHE A 29 5.83 -2.75 -4.09
CA PHE A 29 5.87 -1.55 -3.27
C PHE A 29 7.14 -1.49 -2.40
N VAL A 30 7.60 -2.63 -1.85
CA VAL A 30 8.89 -2.69 -1.13
C VAL A 30 10.01 -2.11 -1.98
N LEU A 31 10.18 -2.58 -3.22
CA LEU A 31 11.27 -2.14 -4.09
C LEU A 31 11.20 -0.64 -4.39
N ILE A 32 10.01 -0.14 -4.69
CA ILE A 32 9.75 1.28 -4.96
C ILE A 32 10.09 2.10 -3.72
N HIS A 33 9.62 1.67 -2.56
CA HIS A 33 9.80 2.34 -1.29
C HIS A 33 11.28 2.41 -0.89
N LEU A 34 12.00 1.29 -0.98
CA LEU A 34 13.43 1.22 -0.70
C LEU A 34 14.24 2.16 -1.60
N THR A 35 13.85 2.25 -2.88
CA THR A 35 14.48 3.17 -3.83
C THR A 35 14.24 4.62 -3.45
N CYS A 36 13.01 5.00 -3.12
CA CYS A 36 12.67 6.34 -2.63
C CYS A 36 13.42 6.69 -1.34
N ALA A 37 13.47 5.75 -0.38
CA ALA A 37 14.18 5.92 0.88
C ALA A 37 15.68 6.13 0.67
N LYS A 38 16.30 5.36 -0.24
CA LYS A 38 17.71 5.53 -0.61
C LYS A 38 17.95 6.90 -1.25
N LEU A 39 17.12 7.29 -2.21
CA LEU A 39 17.21 8.60 -2.88
C LEU A 39 17.15 9.75 -1.88
N ILE A 40 16.16 9.70 -0.97
CA ILE A 40 16.00 10.70 0.09
C ILE A 40 17.18 10.65 1.06
N GLY A 41 17.67 9.45 1.37
CA GLY A 41 18.80 9.19 2.25
C GLY A 41 20.13 9.77 1.77
N GLN A 42 20.32 9.98 0.47
CA GLN A 42 21.53 10.61 -0.08
C GLN A 42 21.72 12.04 0.43
N GLU A 43 20.64 12.82 0.54
CA GLU A 43 20.69 14.17 1.13
C GLU A 43 20.33 14.19 2.62
N LYS A 44 19.48 13.26 3.07
CA LYS A 44 18.92 13.24 4.43
C LYS A 44 19.01 11.84 5.06
N PRO A 45 20.19 11.43 5.55
CA PRO A 45 20.44 10.05 5.97
C PRO A 45 19.46 9.53 7.03
N SER A 46 19.23 10.28 8.11
CA SER A 46 18.34 9.85 9.18
C SER A 46 16.89 9.69 8.71
N PHE A 47 16.45 10.56 7.80
CA PHE A 47 15.10 10.48 7.24
C PHE A 47 14.98 9.32 6.24
N GLY A 48 16.00 9.08 5.41
CA GLY A 48 16.07 7.91 4.54
C GLY A 48 16.04 6.59 5.33
N LEU A 49 16.79 6.49 6.43
CA LEU A 49 16.77 5.30 7.31
C LEU A 49 15.40 5.11 7.97
N PHE A 50 14.79 6.18 8.47
CA PHE A 50 13.45 6.11 9.02
C PHE A 50 12.43 5.64 7.98
N LEU A 51 12.46 6.22 6.78
CA LEU A 51 11.62 5.81 5.67
C LEU A 51 11.85 4.34 5.31
N TYR A 52 13.09 3.87 5.27
CA TYR A 52 13.44 2.48 4.99
C TYR A 52 12.74 1.52 5.96
N LEU A 53 12.94 1.72 7.27
CA LEU A 53 12.37 0.84 8.30
C LEU A 53 10.85 0.94 8.36
N PHE A 54 10.32 2.16 8.30
CA PHE A 54 8.89 2.41 8.42
C PHE A 54 8.11 1.89 7.22
N GLY A 55 8.65 2.02 6.00
CA GLY A 55 8.02 1.45 4.81
C GLY A 55 8.12 -0.07 4.73
N LEU A 56 9.19 -0.68 5.24
CA LEU A 56 9.25 -2.15 5.37
C LEU A 56 8.16 -2.65 6.32
N MET A 57 7.96 -1.98 7.46
CA MET A 57 6.85 -2.28 8.36
C MET A 57 5.50 -2.12 7.64
N GLY A 58 5.34 -1.04 6.87
CA GLY A 58 4.19 -0.77 5.99
C GLY A 58 3.90 -1.91 5.02
N ALA A 59 4.91 -2.34 4.29
CA ALA A 59 4.79 -3.38 3.28
C ALA A 59 4.50 -4.75 3.89
N CYS A 60 5.13 -5.11 5.01
CA CYS A 60 4.80 -6.31 5.77
C CYS A 60 3.32 -6.26 6.20
N GLY A 61 2.88 -5.14 6.79
CA GLY A 61 1.48 -4.89 7.12
C GLY A 61 0.53 -5.15 5.95
N GLY A 62 0.83 -4.54 4.80
CA GLY A 62 0.05 -4.67 3.57
C GLY A 62 0.02 -6.08 2.98
N VAL A 63 1.15 -6.79 2.95
CA VAL A 63 1.23 -8.20 2.47
C VAL A 63 0.32 -9.09 3.30
N PHE A 64 0.39 -9.00 4.62
CA PHE A 64 -0.49 -9.80 5.49
C PHE A 64 -1.95 -9.40 5.33
N ALA A 65 -2.28 -8.11 5.33
CA ALA A 65 -3.66 -7.63 5.17
C ALA A 65 -4.30 -8.13 3.87
N THR A 66 -3.53 -8.17 2.78
CA THR A 66 -3.98 -8.67 1.48
C THR A 66 -3.98 -10.20 1.40
N ALA A 67 -2.99 -10.87 2.00
CA ALA A 67 -2.95 -12.34 2.11
C ALA A 67 -4.13 -12.88 2.93
N TYR A 68 -4.60 -12.17 3.95
CA TYR A 68 -5.80 -12.56 4.69
C TYR A 68 -7.04 -12.70 3.80
N ARG A 69 -7.19 -11.81 2.80
CA ARG A 69 -8.28 -11.91 1.82
C ARG A 69 -8.18 -13.17 0.97
N VAL A 70 -6.96 -13.62 0.68
CA VAL A 70 -6.69 -14.88 -0.04
C VAL A 70 -7.02 -16.08 0.84
N VAL A 71 -6.64 -16.05 2.11
CA VAL A 71 -6.94 -17.11 3.09
C VAL A 71 -8.45 -17.28 3.25
N ILE A 72 -9.17 -16.18 3.50
CA ILE A 72 -10.65 -16.19 3.61
C ILE A 72 -11.28 -16.79 2.36
N GLY A 73 -10.94 -16.28 1.17
CA GLY A 73 -11.50 -16.79 -0.07
C GLY A 73 -11.12 -18.24 -0.39
N SER A 74 -10.02 -18.75 0.18
CA SER A 74 -9.64 -20.16 0.05
C SER A 74 -10.43 -21.04 1.02
N LEU A 75 -10.65 -20.59 2.24
CA LEU A 75 -11.49 -21.26 3.24
C LEU A 75 -12.95 -21.33 2.76
N ASP A 76 -13.49 -20.25 2.17
CA ASP A 76 -14.84 -20.23 1.59
C ASP A 76 -15.05 -21.31 0.52
N LYS A 77 -14.00 -21.57 -0.28
CA LYS A 77 -14.05 -22.56 -1.38
C LYS A 77 -13.74 -23.99 -0.94
N SER A 78 -13.28 -24.18 0.30
CA SER A 78 -12.85 -25.49 0.81
C SER A 78 -14.00 -26.40 1.27
N GLY A 79 -15.24 -25.89 1.28
CA GLY A 79 -16.42 -26.65 1.68
C GLY A 79 -16.51 -26.91 3.20
N LEU A 80 -15.82 -26.10 4.00
CA LEU A 80 -15.89 -26.19 5.46
C LEU A 80 -17.29 -25.86 5.99
N PRO A 81 -17.69 -26.43 7.14
CA PRO A 81 -18.93 -26.06 7.81
C PRO A 81 -18.95 -24.56 8.15
N ALA A 82 -20.11 -23.91 8.00
CA ALA A 82 -20.29 -22.48 8.28
C ALA A 82 -19.84 -22.08 9.70
N GLU A 83 -20.03 -22.98 10.68
CA GLU A 83 -19.59 -22.79 12.07
C GLU A 83 -18.07 -22.68 12.21
N THR A 84 -17.31 -23.40 11.37
CA THR A 84 -15.84 -23.34 11.36
C THR A 84 -15.37 -21.99 10.83
N MET A 85 -16.04 -21.48 9.79
CA MET A 85 -15.75 -20.15 9.24
C MET A 85 -16.10 -19.03 10.22
N ALA A 86 -17.26 -19.13 10.88
CA ALA A 86 -17.67 -18.16 11.91
C ALA A 86 -16.67 -18.12 13.06
N ARG A 87 -16.24 -19.28 13.56
CA ARG A 87 -15.23 -19.38 14.61
C ARG A 87 -13.89 -18.78 14.20
N TYR A 88 -13.41 -19.08 12.99
CA TYR A 88 -12.18 -18.50 12.45
C TYR A 88 -12.25 -16.96 12.41
N MET A 89 -13.36 -16.40 11.94
CA MET A 89 -13.53 -14.93 11.89
C MET A 89 -13.55 -14.30 13.29
N THR A 90 -14.19 -14.92 14.28
CA THR A 90 -14.21 -14.41 15.66
C THR A 90 -12.85 -14.49 16.35
N GLU A 91 -12.12 -15.60 16.19
CA GLU A 91 -10.77 -15.76 16.76
C GLU A 91 -9.77 -14.79 16.11
N ARG A 92 -9.96 -14.49 14.82
CA ARG A 92 -9.13 -13.53 14.06
C ARG A 92 -9.20 -12.11 14.62
N GLU A 93 -10.40 -11.58 14.89
CA GLU A 93 -10.58 -10.19 15.36
C GLU A 93 -9.93 -9.93 16.72
N THR A 94 -9.80 -10.98 17.53
CA THR A 94 -9.25 -10.90 18.90
C THR A 94 -7.79 -11.34 18.97
N HIS A 95 -7.18 -11.75 17.85
CA HIS A 95 -5.81 -12.24 17.84
C HIS A 95 -4.80 -11.11 17.96
N TRP A 96 -3.76 -11.31 18.77
CA TRP A 96 -2.69 -10.32 19.00
C TRP A 96 -1.99 -9.89 17.70
N GLU A 97 -1.97 -10.77 16.70
CA GLU A 97 -1.46 -10.47 15.37
C GLU A 97 -2.23 -9.28 14.75
N MET A 98 -3.55 -9.23 14.88
CA MET A 98 -4.33 -8.08 14.37
C MET A 98 -3.97 -6.77 15.05
N LEU A 99 -3.68 -6.80 16.36
CA LEU A 99 -3.27 -5.62 17.13
C LEU A 99 -1.91 -5.07 16.69
N VAL A 100 -0.97 -5.95 16.33
CA VAL A 100 0.36 -5.56 15.82
C VAL A 100 0.29 -5.14 14.35
N MET A 101 -0.64 -5.72 13.59
CA MET A 101 -0.74 -5.52 12.15
C MET A 101 -1.54 -4.29 11.74
N ALA A 102 -2.43 -3.77 12.60
CA ALA A 102 -3.13 -2.52 12.34
C ALA A 102 -2.17 -1.31 12.22
N PRO A 103 -1.23 -1.07 13.16
CA PRO A 103 -0.21 -0.02 13.01
C PRO A 103 0.71 -0.25 11.80
N ALA A 104 1.06 -1.50 11.51
CA ALA A 104 1.87 -1.85 10.34
C ALA A 104 1.16 -1.49 9.03
N THR A 105 -0.14 -1.76 8.93
CA THR A 105 -0.94 -1.41 7.74
C THR A 105 -1.07 0.11 7.58
N LEU A 106 -1.21 0.85 8.68
CA LEU A 106 -1.23 2.32 8.66
C LEU A 106 0.12 2.95 8.28
N ALA A 107 1.22 2.23 8.46
CA ALA A 107 2.53 2.74 8.05
C ALA A 107 2.64 2.91 6.54
N LEU A 108 1.89 2.14 5.73
CA LEU A 108 1.92 2.29 4.27
C LEU A 108 1.46 3.68 3.77
N PRO A 109 0.22 4.15 4.05
CA PRO A 109 -0.20 5.48 3.61
C PRO A 109 0.61 6.61 4.24
N LEU A 110 1.06 6.45 5.49
CA LEU A 110 1.93 7.42 6.16
C LEU A 110 3.30 7.48 5.49
N SER A 111 3.87 6.35 5.08
CA SER A 111 5.13 6.28 4.37
C SER A 111 5.04 6.95 2.99
N SER A 112 3.90 6.86 2.31
CA SER A 112 3.62 7.60 1.06
C SER A 112 3.67 9.11 1.28
N ILE A 113 3.03 9.61 2.34
CA ILE A 113 3.05 11.04 2.70
C ILE A 113 4.48 11.49 2.99
N LEU A 114 5.22 10.72 3.79
CA LEU A 114 6.58 11.07 4.18
C LEU A 114 7.55 11.04 2.99
N ILE A 115 7.43 10.06 2.08
CA ILE A 115 8.17 10.07 0.82
C ILE A 115 7.83 11.33 0.03
N GLY A 116 6.55 11.67 -0.11
CA GLY A 116 6.14 12.86 -0.84
C GLY A 116 6.78 14.14 -0.29
N ILE A 117 6.79 14.30 1.03
CA ILE A 117 7.49 15.39 1.73
C ILE A 117 9.00 15.34 1.47
N GLY A 118 9.60 14.15 1.48
CA GLY A 118 11.00 13.94 1.18
C GLY A 118 11.38 14.39 -0.22
N LEU A 119 10.62 13.95 -1.22
CA LEU A 119 10.83 14.31 -2.63
C LEU A 119 10.68 15.81 -2.88
N ILE A 120 9.71 16.49 -2.25
CA ILE A 120 9.56 17.96 -2.33
C ILE A 120 10.79 18.67 -1.76
N ARG A 121 11.45 18.07 -0.76
CA ARG A 121 12.58 18.65 -0.06
C ARG A 121 13.95 18.26 -0.64
N LEU A 122 13.99 17.39 -1.65
CA LEU A 122 15.22 17.07 -2.38
C LEU A 122 15.61 18.26 -3.26
N ARG A 123 16.91 18.57 -3.29
CA ARG A 123 17.45 19.65 -4.11
C ARG A 123 18.39 19.16 -5.22
N SER A 124 18.94 17.95 -5.06
CA SER A 124 19.96 17.38 -5.95
C SER A 124 19.39 16.55 -7.10
N VAL A 125 18.15 16.07 -6.97
CA VAL A 125 17.52 15.19 -7.97
C VAL A 125 16.34 15.92 -8.61
N PRO A 126 16.37 16.19 -9.94
CA PRO A 126 15.29 16.90 -10.63
C PRO A 126 14.10 15.96 -10.91
N VAL A 127 13.46 15.50 -9.84
CA VAL A 127 12.19 14.76 -9.94
C VAL A 127 11.07 15.71 -10.36
N LYS A 128 10.07 15.21 -11.09
CA LYS A 128 8.93 16.03 -11.51
C LYS A 128 8.21 16.62 -10.29
N PRO A 129 7.90 17.93 -10.27
CA PRO A 129 7.47 18.64 -9.06
C PRO A 129 6.11 18.18 -8.52
N TYR A 130 5.26 17.57 -9.35
CA TYR A 130 3.96 17.06 -8.94
C TYR A 130 4.03 15.73 -8.18
N ILE A 131 5.12 14.95 -8.28
CA ILE A 131 5.18 13.59 -7.71
C ILE A 131 4.99 13.62 -6.20
N GLY A 132 5.66 14.55 -5.51
CA GLY A 132 5.55 14.67 -4.06
C GLY A 132 4.13 15.00 -3.57
N PRO A 133 3.48 16.07 -4.06
CA PRO A 133 2.09 16.38 -3.75
C PRO A 133 1.11 15.22 -4.05
N VAL A 134 1.30 14.52 -5.18
CA VAL A 134 0.44 13.39 -5.54
C VAL A 134 0.60 12.20 -4.58
N LEU A 135 1.81 11.91 -4.09
CA LEU A 135 2.02 10.88 -3.06
C LEU A 135 1.41 11.23 -1.71
N ILE A 136 1.40 12.51 -1.35
CA ILE A 136 0.72 12.99 -0.14
C ILE A 136 -0.78 12.80 -0.28
N LEU A 137 -1.36 13.19 -1.42
CA LEU A 137 -2.78 12.98 -1.72
C LEU A 137 -3.15 11.50 -1.70
N ALA A 138 -2.30 10.62 -2.24
CA ALA A 138 -2.52 9.18 -2.21
C ALA A 138 -2.64 8.64 -0.79
N GLY A 139 -1.72 9.02 0.10
CA GLY A 139 -1.73 8.59 1.50
C GLY A 139 -2.93 9.14 2.27
N ILE A 140 -3.30 10.41 2.06
CA ILE A 140 -4.48 11.03 2.68
C ILE A 140 -5.76 10.33 2.19
N ALA A 141 -5.92 10.14 0.88
CA ALA A 141 -7.07 9.46 0.32
C ALA A 141 -7.19 8.04 0.88
N PHE A 142 -6.08 7.30 0.97
CA PHE A 142 -6.12 5.95 1.54
C PHE A 142 -6.51 5.96 3.03
N LEU A 143 -5.98 6.89 3.82
CA LEU A 143 -6.38 7.04 5.24
C LEU A 143 -7.87 7.38 5.37
N LEU A 144 -8.41 8.24 4.49
CA LEU A 144 -9.84 8.54 4.47
C LEU A 144 -10.67 7.32 4.06
N ALA A 145 -10.20 6.52 3.10
CA ALA A 145 -10.86 5.28 2.71
C ALA A 145 -10.95 4.28 3.86
N GLN A 146 -9.88 4.15 4.67
CA GLN A 146 -9.84 3.25 5.82
C GLN A 146 -10.60 3.81 7.02
N GLY A 147 -10.43 5.09 7.34
CA GLY A 147 -10.97 5.70 8.57
C GLY A 147 -12.45 6.05 8.54
N THR A 148 -13.07 6.06 7.35
CA THR A 148 -14.51 6.38 7.24
C THR A 148 -15.41 5.15 7.31
N GLU A 149 -14.87 3.92 7.13
CA GLU A 149 -15.58 2.62 7.13
C GLU A 149 -16.97 2.62 6.46
N THR A 150 -17.21 3.56 5.55
CA THR A 150 -18.51 3.82 4.94
C THR A 150 -18.41 3.50 3.46
N ASP A 151 -19.49 2.96 2.89
CA ASP A 151 -19.54 2.52 1.48
C ASP A 151 -19.03 3.58 0.50
N TRP A 152 -19.31 4.86 0.76
CA TRP A 152 -18.86 5.97 -0.07
C TRP A 152 -17.35 6.22 0.06
N GLY A 153 -16.78 6.14 1.27
CA GLY A 153 -15.35 6.34 1.50
C GLY A 153 -14.51 5.30 0.77
N LEU A 154 -14.91 4.03 0.84
CA LEU A 154 -14.29 2.96 0.08
C LEU A 154 -14.52 3.11 -1.44
N HIS A 155 -15.70 3.54 -1.89
CA HIS A 155 -15.99 3.71 -3.32
C HIS A 155 -15.22 4.85 -3.98
N TYR A 156 -14.97 5.96 -3.27
CA TYR A 156 -14.37 7.15 -3.88
C TYR A 156 -12.90 7.33 -3.53
N PHE A 157 -12.53 7.18 -2.25
CA PHE A 157 -11.17 7.47 -1.82
C PHE A 157 -10.20 6.32 -2.11
N TYR A 158 -10.66 5.06 -2.11
CA TYR A 158 -9.80 3.92 -2.43
C TYR A 158 -9.32 3.94 -3.89
N PRO A 159 -10.18 4.14 -4.91
CA PRO A 159 -9.71 4.29 -6.29
C PRO A 159 -8.87 5.56 -6.50
N LEU A 160 -9.20 6.65 -5.80
CA LEU A 160 -8.41 7.88 -5.86
C LEU A 160 -6.98 7.65 -5.35
N ALA A 161 -6.82 6.97 -4.22
CA ALA A 161 -5.51 6.61 -3.68
C ALA A 161 -4.72 5.76 -4.69
N GLY A 162 -5.36 4.73 -5.27
CA GLY A 162 -4.77 3.90 -6.31
C GLY A 162 -4.30 4.69 -7.51
N LEU A 163 -5.15 5.59 -8.03
CA LEU A 163 -4.81 6.46 -9.16
C LEU A 163 -3.62 7.37 -8.84
N CYS A 164 -3.61 8.01 -7.66
CA CYS A 164 -2.51 8.86 -7.23
C CYS A 164 -1.20 8.06 -7.10
N TRP A 165 -1.22 6.86 -6.53
CA TRP A 165 -0.03 6.00 -6.47
C TRP A 165 0.48 5.60 -7.85
N VAL A 166 -0.41 5.19 -8.76
CA VAL A 166 -0.02 4.84 -10.14
C VAL A 166 0.60 6.04 -10.85
N LEU A 167 -0.01 7.23 -10.75
CA LEU A 167 0.51 8.44 -11.36
C LEU A 167 1.88 8.83 -10.80
N ALA A 168 2.04 8.81 -9.48
CA ALA A 168 3.28 9.20 -8.83
C ALA A 168 4.41 8.19 -9.07
N TYR A 169 4.20 6.92 -8.72
CA TYR A 169 5.23 5.89 -8.84
C TYR A 169 5.51 5.53 -10.30
N GLY A 170 4.50 5.53 -11.17
CA GLY A 170 4.70 5.37 -12.61
C GLY A 170 5.53 6.50 -13.20
N SER A 171 5.27 7.75 -12.81
CA SER A 171 6.08 8.90 -13.24
C SER A 171 7.50 8.85 -12.72
N LEU A 172 7.69 8.40 -11.47
CA LEU A 172 9.01 8.24 -10.87
C LEU A 172 9.81 7.13 -11.59
N GLY A 173 9.18 5.99 -11.85
CA GLY A 173 9.78 4.89 -12.61
C GLY A 173 10.17 5.30 -14.04
N ALA A 174 9.28 6.01 -14.75
CA ALA A 174 9.57 6.53 -16.08
C ALA A 174 10.77 7.50 -16.08
N TYR A 175 10.83 8.41 -15.10
CA TYR A 175 11.96 9.31 -14.92
C TYR A 175 13.29 8.56 -14.73
N TYR A 176 13.32 7.52 -13.90
CA TYR A 176 14.52 6.70 -13.72
C TYR A 176 14.96 5.97 -15.00
N LEU A 177 14.01 5.42 -15.77
CA LEU A 177 14.30 4.75 -17.03
C LEU A 177 14.88 5.72 -18.08
N GLU A 178 14.35 6.93 -18.17
CA GLU A 178 14.87 7.98 -19.06
C GLU A 178 16.29 8.41 -18.64
N THR A 179 16.53 8.55 -17.34
CA THR A 179 17.85 8.95 -16.80
C THR A 179 18.91 7.86 -17.05
N LEU A 180 18.55 6.59 -16.89
CA LEU A 180 19.42 5.46 -17.23
C LEU A 180 19.74 5.42 -18.72
N ARG A 181 18.73 5.61 -19.59
CA ARG A 181 18.91 5.57 -21.05
C ARG A 181 19.81 6.71 -21.57
N SER A 182 19.80 7.86 -20.88
CA SER A 182 20.61 9.03 -21.25
C SER A 182 22.05 8.97 -20.76
N GLY A 183 22.45 7.92 -20.02
CA GLY A 183 23.82 7.77 -19.52
C GLY A 183 24.19 8.73 -18.38
N ASN A 184 23.20 9.42 -17.80
CA ASN A 184 23.38 10.47 -16.79
C ASN A 184 23.41 9.93 -15.35
N VAL A 185 23.65 8.63 -15.12
CA VAL A 185 23.67 8.03 -13.78
C VAL A 185 25.02 7.38 -13.48
N GLN A 186 25.75 7.95 -12.52
CA GLN A 186 26.71 7.22 -11.69
C GLN A 186 25.92 6.69 -10.47
N LEU A 187 25.73 5.37 -10.39
CA LEU A 187 25.09 4.70 -9.24
C LEU A 187 26.06 4.51 -8.07
#